data_AF-A0A7C7D7E3-F1
#
_entry.id   AF-A0A7C7D7E3-F1
#
_cell.length_a   1.000
_cell.length_b   1.000
_cell.length_c   1.000
_cell.angle_alpha   90.00
_cell.angle_beta   90.00
_cell.angle_gamma   90.00
#
_symmetry.space_group_name_H-M   'P 1'
#
loop_
_entity.id
_entity.type
_entity.pdbx_description
1 polymer ?
#
loop_
_entity_poly.entity_id
_entity_poly.type
_entity_poly.pdbx_seq_one_letter_code
_entity_poly.pdbx_strand_id
1 'polypeptide(L)'
;MGFFSRNKEAKPKLSQTEIALAQANKVFKDVLLDGEVIIHAISGKSAAENLIFSVGILGVTEKRLLYYYQDGSDTGKETILYDKIIAISQISGFEMKMGNYIGVAVELANGLKRIVRCIINDDNKTSINELVFYIEGKR
;
A
#
# COMPACT_ATOMS: atom_id res chain seq x y z
N MET A 1 28.54 -16.78 -40.55
CA MET A 1 27.97 -17.62 -39.47
C MET A 1 27.55 -16.70 -38.33
N GLY A 2 26.26 -16.38 -38.25
CA GLY A 2 25.72 -15.61 -37.14
C GLY A 2 25.08 -16.54 -36.13
N PHE A 3 25.43 -16.41 -34.84
CA PHE A 3 24.64 -17.00 -33.75
C PHE A 3 24.63 -16.07 -32.52
N PHE A 4 23.53 -15.31 -32.44
CA PHE A 4 22.74 -14.99 -31.25
C PHE A 4 23.46 -14.58 -29.95
N SER A 5 23.68 -13.27 -29.80
CA SER A 5 23.68 -12.61 -28.50
C SER A 5 22.27 -12.70 -27.92
N ARG A 6 22.04 -13.56 -26.93
CA ARG A 6 20.85 -13.48 -26.06
C ARG A 6 20.94 -12.19 -25.24
N ASN A 7 20.47 -11.08 -25.82
CA ASN A 7 20.00 -9.95 -25.04
C ASN A 7 18.84 -10.47 -24.18
N LYS A 8 19.13 -10.84 -22.94
CA LYS A 8 18.12 -10.86 -21.89
C LYS A 8 17.65 -9.41 -21.78
N GLU A 9 16.56 -9.09 -22.45
CA GLU A 9 15.80 -7.87 -22.22
C GLU A 9 15.61 -7.78 -20.70
N ALA A 10 16.32 -6.84 -20.08
CA ALA A 10 16.13 -6.52 -18.68
C ALA A 10 14.69 -6.04 -18.59
N LYS A 11 13.80 -6.87 -18.02
CA LYS A 11 12.45 -6.44 -17.68
C LYS A 11 12.59 -5.09 -16.98
N PRO A 12 11.88 -4.04 -17.42
CA PRO A 12 11.95 -2.75 -16.76
C PRO A 12 11.69 -2.99 -15.27
N LYS A 13 12.59 -2.51 -14.41
CA LYS A 13 12.35 -2.53 -12.96
C LYS A 13 11.15 -1.63 -12.74
N LEU A 14 9.97 -2.24 -12.62
CA LEU A 14 8.77 -1.54 -12.17
C LEU A 14 9.12 -0.85 -10.84
N SER A 15 8.80 0.44 -10.76
CA SER A 15 8.94 1.20 -9.52
C SER A 15 8.08 0.56 -8.42
N GLN A 16 8.44 0.81 -7.15
CA GLN A 16 7.63 0.29 -6.03
C GLN A 16 6.18 0.79 -6.10
N THR A 17 5.96 1.99 -6.63
CA THR A 17 4.65 2.58 -6.87
C THR A 17 3.84 1.80 -7.90
N GLU A 18 4.44 1.43 -9.04
CA GLU A 18 3.77 0.62 -10.07
C GLU A 18 3.45 -0.78 -9.56
N ILE A 19 4.35 -1.38 -8.77
CA ILE A 19 4.11 -2.68 -8.13
C ILE A 19 2.93 -2.57 -7.16
N ALA A 20 2.90 -1.54 -6.31
CA ALA A 20 1.83 -1.31 -5.35
C ALA A 20 0.48 -1.07 -6.06
N LEU A 21 0.45 -0.27 -7.12
CA LEU A 21 -0.74 -0.03 -7.93
C LEU A 21 -1.23 -1.32 -8.62
N ALA A 22 -0.33 -2.11 -9.21
CA ALA A 22 -0.71 -3.37 -9.83
C ALA A 22 -1.29 -4.37 -8.81
N GLN A 23 -0.69 -4.43 -7.61
CA GLN A 23 -1.21 -5.26 -6.51
C GLN A 23 -2.57 -4.76 -6.02
N ALA A 24 -2.73 -3.46 -5.80
CA ALA A 24 -3.99 -2.87 -5.36
C ALA A 24 -5.10 -3.10 -6.40
N ASN A 25 -4.83 -2.86 -7.68
CA ASN A 25 -5.79 -3.12 -8.76
C ASN A 25 -6.17 -4.60 -8.85
N LYS A 26 -5.22 -5.52 -8.61
CA LYS A 26 -5.51 -6.96 -8.57
C LYS A 26 -6.38 -7.34 -7.37
N VAL A 27 -6.08 -6.80 -6.18
CA VAL A 27 -6.75 -7.15 -4.93
C VAL A 27 -8.13 -6.53 -4.84
N PHE A 28 -8.34 -5.32 -5.35
CA PHE A 28 -9.61 -4.61 -5.23
C PHE A 28 -10.48 -4.65 -6.50
N LYS A 29 -10.10 -5.43 -7.52
CA LYS A 29 -10.83 -5.52 -8.80
C LYS A 29 -12.33 -5.79 -8.64
N ASP A 30 -12.69 -6.61 -7.66
CA ASP A 30 -14.05 -7.02 -7.31
C ASP A 30 -14.79 -6.01 -6.41
N VAL A 31 -14.07 -5.04 -5.85
CA VAL A 31 -14.61 -4.04 -4.92
C VAL A 31 -14.80 -2.68 -5.61
N LEU A 32 -13.99 -2.37 -6.63
CA LEU A 32 -14.07 -1.13 -7.39
C LEU A 32 -15.41 -1.02 -8.14
N LEU A 33 -16.01 0.17 -8.08
CA LEU A 33 -17.21 0.49 -8.85
C LEU A 33 -16.84 0.79 -10.31
N ASP A 34 -17.82 0.72 -11.22
CA ASP A 34 -17.60 1.08 -12.62
C ASP A 34 -17.06 2.51 -12.75
N GLY A 35 -15.92 2.64 -13.45
CA GLY A 35 -15.20 3.91 -13.63
C GLY A 35 -14.37 4.35 -12.43
N GLU A 36 -14.33 3.59 -11.34
CA GLU A 36 -13.48 3.88 -10.19
C GLU A 36 -12.04 3.38 -10.43
N VAL A 37 -11.07 4.27 -10.25
CA VAL A 37 -9.64 3.98 -10.44
C VAL A 37 -8.86 4.22 -9.16
N ILE A 38 -7.84 3.38 -8.94
CA ILE A 38 -6.87 3.56 -7.85
C ILE A 38 -5.81 4.54 -8.33
N ILE A 39 -5.66 5.67 -7.62
CA ILE A 39 -4.81 6.79 -8.00
C ILE A 39 -3.42 6.63 -7.39
N HIS A 40 -3.37 6.41 -6.07
CA HIS A 40 -2.14 6.10 -5.35
C HIS A 40 -2.31 4.80 -4.59
N ALA A 41 -1.20 4.07 -4.43
CA ALA A 41 -1.18 2.87 -3.62
C ALA A 41 0.18 2.69 -2.94
N ILE A 42 0.15 2.06 -1.77
CA ILE A 42 1.31 1.56 -1.07
C ILE A 42 1.09 0.08 -0.72
N SER A 43 2.14 -0.72 -0.88
CA SER A 43 2.17 -2.11 -0.45
C SER A 43 3.31 -2.33 0.53
N GLY A 44 3.10 -3.23 1.47
CA GLY A 44 4.07 -3.53 2.52
C GLY A 44 3.54 -4.58 3.48
N LYS A 45 3.95 -4.49 4.74
CA LYS A 45 3.48 -5.30 5.85
C LYS A 45 2.36 -4.58 6.61
N SER A 46 1.31 -5.29 6.98
CA SER A 46 0.27 -4.77 7.88
C SER A 46 0.78 -4.70 9.33
N ALA A 47 -0.01 -4.15 10.25
CA ALA A 47 0.18 -4.35 11.69
C ALA A 47 -0.15 -5.81 12.02
N ALA A 48 0.85 -6.67 12.01
CA ALA A 48 0.69 -8.07 12.38
C ALA A 48 1.03 -8.27 13.85
N GLU A 49 0.17 -9.02 14.54
CA GLU A 49 0.37 -9.41 15.94
C GLU A 49 1.05 -10.77 16.03
N ASN A 50 0.82 -11.66 15.05
CA ASN A 50 1.28 -13.04 15.07
C ASN A 50 1.74 -13.48 13.67
N LEU A 51 3.06 -13.58 13.47
CA LEU A 51 3.76 -14.35 12.42
C LEU A 51 4.42 -13.56 11.27
N ILE A 52 5.32 -14.29 10.63
CA ILE A 52 6.48 -13.87 9.82
C ILE A 52 6.06 -13.25 8.47
N PHE A 53 4.80 -13.43 8.06
CA PHE A 53 4.27 -13.03 6.77
C PHE A 53 2.97 -12.25 6.94
N SER A 54 3.09 -10.93 6.86
CA SER A 54 1.96 -10.04 6.78
C SER A 54 2.05 -9.14 5.57
N VAL A 55 0.92 -8.91 4.93
CA VAL A 55 0.79 -8.04 3.76
C VAL A 55 -0.26 -7.00 4.06
N GLY A 56 0.10 -5.74 3.88
CA GLY A 56 -0.80 -4.60 3.94
C GLY A 56 -0.76 -3.87 2.61
N ILE A 57 -1.91 -3.63 2.01
CA ILE A 57 -2.03 -2.80 0.81
C ILE A 57 -3.04 -1.70 1.10
N LEU A 58 -2.62 -0.47 0.83
CA LEU A 58 -3.43 0.73 0.95
C LEU A 58 -3.58 1.31 -0.45
N GLY A 59 -4.81 1.49 -0.91
CA GLY A 59 -5.12 2.14 -2.18
C GLY A 59 -6.09 3.29 -1.96
N VAL A 60 -5.92 4.39 -2.69
CA VAL A 60 -6.88 5.50 -2.69
C VAL A 60 -7.55 5.63 -4.04
N THR A 61 -8.85 5.89 -4.03
CA THR A 61 -9.62 6.27 -5.21
C THR A 61 -10.11 7.70 -5.04
N GLU A 62 -10.88 8.26 -5.98
CA GLU A 62 -11.46 9.60 -5.77
C GLU A 62 -12.48 9.67 -4.64
N LYS A 63 -13.09 8.51 -4.30
CA LYS A 63 -14.27 8.43 -3.43
C LYS A 63 -13.96 7.87 -2.05
N ARG A 64 -12.96 6.99 -1.95
CA ARG A 64 -12.71 6.20 -0.73
C ARG A 64 -11.29 5.68 -0.65
N LEU A 65 -10.93 5.30 0.57
CA LEU A 65 -9.73 4.56 0.91
C LEU A 65 -10.04 3.06 0.92
N LEU A 66 -9.14 2.27 0.34
CA LEU A 66 -9.22 0.81 0.30
C LEU A 66 -8.05 0.24 1.09
N TYR A 67 -8.36 -0.62 2.04
CA TYR A 67 -7.36 -1.32 2.85
C TYR A 67 -7.49 -2.82 2.67
N TYR A 68 -6.36 -3.48 2.44
CA TYR A 68 -6.26 -4.92 2.44
C TYR A 68 -5.22 -5.31 3.47
N TYR A 69 -5.54 -6.33 4.25
CA TYR A 69 -4.61 -6.96 5.16
C TYR A 69 -4.62 -8.47 4.97
N GLN A 70 -3.46 -9.05 5.20
CA GLN A 70 -3.25 -10.47 5.34
C GLN A 70 -2.28 -10.67 6.49
N ASP A 71 -2.70 -11.38 7.53
CA ASP A 71 -1.85 -11.81 8.63
C ASP A 71 -1.97 -13.33 8.76
N GLY A 72 -0.99 -14.06 8.21
CA GLY A 72 -1.06 -15.51 8.10
C GLY A 72 -2.26 -15.98 7.27
N SER A 73 -3.22 -16.63 7.93
CA SER A 73 -4.47 -17.12 7.32
C SER A 73 -5.63 -16.13 7.39
N ASP A 74 -5.51 -15.08 8.20
CA ASP A 74 -6.53 -14.05 8.27
C ASP A 74 -6.31 -13.05 7.14
N THR A 75 -7.32 -12.86 6.31
CA THR A 75 -7.27 -11.96 5.15
C THR A 75 -8.57 -11.18 5.07
N GLY A 76 -8.47 -9.88 4.84
CA GLY A 76 -9.65 -9.02 4.73
C GLY A 76 -9.43 -7.83 3.81
N LYS A 77 -10.53 -7.37 3.22
CA LYS A 77 -10.62 -6.11 2.49
C LYS A 77 -11.57 -5.20 3.25
N GLU A 78 -11.22 -3.93 3.33
CA GLU A 78 -12.03 -2.91 3.97
C GLU A 78 -12.12 -1.70 3.05
N THR A 79 -13.31 -1.11 3.01
CA THR A 79 -13.57 0.16 2.34
C THR A 79 -13.84 1.22 3.40
N ILE A 80 -13.05 2.27 3.38
CA ILE A 80 -13.09 3.36 4.34
C ILE A 80 -13.44 4.64 3.60
N LEU A 81 -14.55 5.26 3.98
CA LEU A 81 -14.92 6.57 3.46
C LEU A 81 -14.06 7.66 4.12
N TYR A 82 -13.80 8.75 3.40
CA TYR A 82 -12.90 9.81 3.88
C TYR A 82 -13.40 10.50 5.15
N ASP A 83 -14.71 10.66 5.30
CA ASP A 83 -15.37 11.20 6.49
C ASP A 83 -15.13 10.36 7.77
N LYS A 84 -14.81 9.08 7.62
CA LYS A 84 -14.51 8.17 8.73
C LYS A 84 -13.04 8.22 9.16
N ILE A 85 -12.19 8.97 8.47
CA ILE A 85 -10.76 9.09 8.80
C ILE A 85 -10.58 10.28 9.73
N ILE A 86 -10.15 10.02 10.96
CA ILE A 86 -9.81 11.07 11.92
C ILE A 86 -8.44 11.68 11.57
N ALA A 87 -7.47 10.81 11.33
CA ALA A 87 -6.10 11.23 11.11
C ALA A 87 -5.37 10.26 10.18
N ILE A 88 -4.40 10.80 9.46
CA ILE A 88 -3.44 10.03 8.69
C ILE A 88 -2.05 10.56 9.02
N SER A 89 -1.11 9.65 9.25
CA SER A 89 0.26 10.02 9.63
C SER A 89 1.27 9.08 9.00
N GLN A 90 2.41 9.65 8.63
CA GLN A 90 3.58 8.85 8.29
C GLN A 90 4.19 8.32 9.59
N ILE A 91 4.46 7.02 9.60
CA ILE A 91 5.15 6.35 10.70
C ILE A 91 6.53 5.87 10.24
N SER A 92 7.48 5.82 11.16
CA SER A 92 8.77 5.20 10.93
C SER A 92 9.26 4.54 12.22
N GLY A 93 10.15 3.57 12.08
CA GLY A 93 10.69 2.85 13.23
C GLY A 93 11.65 1.76 12.81
N PHE A 94 12.02 0.92 13.77
CA PHE A 94 12.87 -0.24 13.55
C PHE A 94 12.14 -1.51 13.99
N GLU A 95 12.19 -2.54 13.15
CA GLU A 95 11.68 -3.87 13.49
C GLU A 95 12.78 -4.91 13.21
N MET A 96 13.08 -5.76 14.19
CA MET A 96 14.23 -6.67 14.16
C MET A 96 14.31 -7.58 12.91
N LYS A 97 13.18 -7.92 12.31
CA LYS A 97 13.10 -8.75 11.09
C LYS A 97 13.02 -7.96 9.78
N MET A 98 12.75 -6.66 9.84
CA MET A 98 12.55 -5.79 8.66
C MET A 98 13.62 -4.71 8.54
N GLY A 99 14.33 -4.41 9.62
CA GLY A 99 15.19 -3.25 9.74
C GLY A 99 14.39 -1.96 9.94
N ASN A 100 14.98 -0.84 9.53
CA ASN A 100 14.28 0.44 9.54
C ASN A 100 13.13 0.41 8.52
N TYR A 101 11.95 0.85 8.94
CA TYR A 101 10.76 0.93 8.11
C TYR A 101 10.18 2.35 8.09
N ILE A 102 9.44 2.62 7.03
CA ILE A 102 8.54 3.77 6.88
C ILE A 102 7.15 3.23 6.57
N GLY A 103 6.09 3.96 6.90
CA GLY A 103 4.74 3.50 6.65
C GLY A 103 3.71 4.60 6.81
N VAL A 104 2.46 4.19 6.70
CA VAL A 104 1.28 5.03 6.91
C VAL A 104 0.42 4.38 7.98
N ALA A 105 -0.03 5.21 8.91
CA ALA A 105 -1.07 4.87 9.87
C ALA A 105 -2.29 5.76 9.60
N VAL A 106 -3.43 5.10 9.34
CA VAL A 106 -4.74 5.74 9.18
C VAL A 106 -5.57 5.42 10.40
N GLU A 107 -6.01 6.45 11.11
CA GLU A 107 -6.85 6.34 12.30
C GLU A 107 -8.30 6.67 11.96
N LEU A 108 -9.20 5.76 12.33
CA LEU A 108 -10.60 5.82 11.98
C LEU A 108 -11.47 6.29 13.14
N ALA A 109 -12.67 6.79 12.83
CA ALA A 109 -13.67 7.27 13.77
C ALA A 109 -14.04 6.25 14.86
N ASN A 110 -13.90 4.96 14.55
CA ASN A 110 -14.19 3.85 15.47
C ASN A 110 -13.01 3.50 16.40
N GLY A 111 -11.92 4.29 16.38
CA GLY A 111 -10.72 4.06 17.19
C GLY A 111 -9.77 2.99 16.63
N LEU A 112 -10.11 2.35 15.50
CA LEU A 112 -9.23 1.39 14.86
C LEU A 112 -8.18 2.10 14.01
N LYS A 113 -6.98 1.50 13.94
CA LYS A 113 -5.87 1.99 13.11
C LYS A 113 -5.56 1.00 11.99
N ARG A 114 -5.39 1.49 10.77
CA ARG A 114 -4.90 0.72 9.62
C ARG A 114 -3.48 1.14 9.31
N ILE A 115 -2.60 0.16 9.34
CA ILE A 115 -1.16 0.38 9.24
C ILE A 115 -0.63 -0.40 8.05
N VAL A 116 0.18 0.28 7.24
CA VAL A 116 1.01 -0.34 6.20
C VAL A 116 2.44 0.15 6.38
N ARG A 117 3.38 -0.78 6.48
CA ARG A 117 4.81 -0.53 6.71
C ARG A 117 5.60 -1.11 5.54
N CYS A 118 6.48 -0.32 4.95
CA CYS A 118 7.36 -0.73 3.87
C CYS A 118 8.82 -0.39 4.20
N ILE A 119 9.73 -0.94 3.42
CA ILE A 119 11.16 -0.66 3.55
C ILE A 119 11.43 0.81 3.21
N ILE A 120 12.41 1.41 3.89
CA ILE A 120 12.80 2.79 3.61
C ILE A 120 13.52 2.86 2.26
N ASN A 121 12.89 3.49 1.28
CA ASN A 121 13.49 3.92 0.02
C ASN A 121 12.77 5.20 -0.46
N ASP A 122 13.35 5.88 -1.45
CA ASP A 122 12.84 7.18 -1.88
C ASP A 122 11.51 7.09 -2.65
N ASP A 123 11.28 6.00 -3.40
CA ASP A 123 9.99 5.71 -4.07
C ASP A 123 8.84 5.59 -3.05
N ASN A 124 9.07 4.83 -1.97
CA ASN A 124 8.09 4.60 -0.92
C ASN A 124 7.83 5.88 -0.13
N LYS A 125 8.87 6.66 0.20
CA LYS A 125 8.70 7.98 0.85
C LYS A 125 7.82 8.89 0.00
N THR A 126 8.10 8.97 -1.31
CA THR A 126 7.32 9.79 -2.24
C THR A 126 5.88 9.32 -2.31
N SER A 127 5.67 8.01 -2.50
CA SER A 127 4.32 7.42 -2.57
C SER A 127 3.53 7.62 -1.27
N ILE A 128 4.19 7.53 -0.11
CA ILE A 128 3.58 7.80 1.19
C ILE A 128 3.17 9.27 1.29
N ASN A 129 4.07 10.20 0.96
CA ASN A 129 3.77 11.63 1.03
C ASN A 129 2.61 12.01 0.12
N GLU A 130 2.60 11.51 -1.12
CA GLU A 130 1.49 11.72 -2.06
C GLU A 130 0.17 11.15 -1.52
N LEU A 131 0.19 9.93 -0.99
CA LEU A 131 -1.00 9.29 -0.44
C LEU A 131 -1.53 10.03 0.80
N VAL A 132 -0.64 10.45 1.70
CA VAL A 132 -1.00 11.24 2.89
C VAL A 132 -1.62 12.56 2.45
N PHE A 133 -0.94 13.30 1.57
CA PHE A 133 -1.43 14.59 1.07
C PHE A 133 -2.78 14.46 0.35
N TYR A 134 -2.95 13.41 -0.46
CA TYR A 134 -4.20 13.15 -1.17
C TYR A 134 -5.37 12.90 -0.21
N ILE A 135 -5.16 12.06 0.81
CA ILE A 135 -6.19 11.75 1.80
C ILE A 135 -6.51 12.99 2.66
N GLU A 136 -5.50 13.75 3.06
CA GLU A 136 -5.70 15.00 3.78
C GLU A 136 -6.46 16.05 2.99
N GLY A 137 -6.29 16.10 1.66
CA GLY A 137 -7.05 17.00 0.79
C GLY A 137 -8.50 16.55 0.51
N LYS A 138 -8.86 15.31 0.87
CA LYS A 138 -10.19 14.72 0.63
C LYS A 138 -11.05 14.59 1.89
N ARG A 139 -10.43 14.50 3.07
CA ARG A 139 -11.15 14.58 4.36
C ARG A 139 -11.63 16.00 4.63
#